data_AF-A0AA48LXJ8-F1
#
_entry.id   AF-A0AA48LXJ8-F1
#
_cell.length_a   1.000
_cell.length_b   1.000
_cell.length_c   1.000
_cell.angle_alpha   90.00
_cell.angle_beta   90.00
_cell.angle_gamma   90.00
#
_symmetry.space_group_name_H-M   'P 1'
#
loop_
_entity.id
_entity.type
_entity.pdbx_description
1 polymer ?
#
loop_
_entity_poly.entity_id
_entity_poly.type
_entity_poly.pdbx_seq_one_letter_code
_entity_poly.pdbx_strand_id
1 'polypeptide(L)'
;MIHLGNQTYRKCEGVEVVEVPDEGYAVYDETSARLIFLNVTAAFVLEACDGSRNTKAIAESLQKVFHLPTLPDSDVKTCIDSLISVGLVEHIRAPASSSVFSFFKKLVLPS
;
A
#
# COMPACT_ATOMS: atom_id res chain seq x y z
N MET A 1 -7.38 -8.51 -21.94
CA MET A 1 -6.36 -7.52 -21.52
C MET A 1 -7.06 -6.54 -20.58
N ILE A 2 -7.07 -6.82 -19.27
CA ILE A 2 -7.87 -6.08 -18.30
C ILE A 2 -7.18 -4.73 -18.05
N HIS A 3 -7.89 -3.63 -18.29
CA HIS A 3 -7.38 -2.27 -18.03
C HIS A 3 -7.27 -2.04 -16.52
N LEU A 4 -6.06 -2.15 -15.97
CA LEU A 4 -5.77 -1.95 -14.53
C LEU A 4 -5.64 -0.45 -14.14
N GLY A 5 -6.29 0.44 -14.89
CA GLY A 5 -6.16 1.90 -14.69
C GLY A 5 -6.87 2.46 -13.46
N ASN A 6 -7.60 1.64 -12.70
CA ASN A 6 -8.45 2.10 -11.60
C ASN A 6 -8.34 1.25 -10.32
N GLN A 7 -7.22 0.54 -10.14
CA GLN A 7 -6.97 -0.18 -8.90
C GLN A 7 -6.27 0.73 -7.89
N THR A 8 -6.79 0.76 -6.67
CA THR A 8 -6.13 1.41 -5.54
C THR A 8 -5.51 0.36 -4.63
N TYR A 9 -4.54 0.78 -3.84
CA TYR A 9 -3.70 -0.11 -3.04
C TYR A 9 -3.77 0.29 -1.58
N ARG A 10 -3.83 -0.69 -0.70
CA ARG A 10 -3.85 -0.48 0.74
C ARG A 10 -2.77 -1.33 1.41
N LYS A 11 -2.04 -0.73 2.34
CA LYS A 11 -1.15 -1.40 3.28
C LYS A 11 -1.96 -2.34 4.19
N CYS A 12 -1.52 -3.58 4.34
CA CYS A 12 -2.19 -4.56 5.20
C CYS A 12 -2.17 -4.09 6.67
N GLU A 13 -3.19 -4.48 7.44
CA GLU A 13 -3.24 -4.16 8.86
C GLU A 13 -2.07 -4.80 9.62
N GLY A 14 -1.52 -4.07 10.60
CA GLY A 14 -0.37 -4.54 11.39
C GLY A 14 0.99 -4.39 10.70
N VAL A 15 1.04 -3.86 9.47
CA VAL A 15 2.30 -3.55 8.79
C VAL A 15 2.83 -2.20 9.31
N GLU A 16 3.88 -2.28 10.13
CA GLU A 16 4.60 -1.13 10.66
C GLU A 16 6.00 -1.04 10.03
N VAL A 17 6.38 0.17 9.62
CA VAL A 17 7.71 0.46 9.06
C VAL A 17 8.57 1.07 10.16
N VAL A 18 9.71 0.45 10.43
CA VAL A 18 10.69 0.93 11.41
C VAL A 18 11.93 1.40 10.66
N GLU A 19 12.46 2.55 11.06
CA GLU A 19 13.75 3.02 10.57
C GLU A 19 14.88 2.22 11.22
N VAL A 20 15.75 1.66 10.40
CA VAL A 20 16.96 0.94 10.83
C VAL A 20 18.15 1.87 10.56
N PRO A 21 18.86 2.32 11.61
CA PRO A 21 20.04 3.15 11.44
C PRO A 21 21.02 2.52 10.45
N ASP A 22 21.56 3.33 9.55
CA ASP A 22 22.54 2.95 8.51
C ASP A 22 22.05 1.96 7.43
N GLU A 23 20.93 1.25 7.63
CA GLU A 23 20.41 0.21 6.72
C GLU A 23 19.11 0.59 5.99
N GLY A 24 18.40 1.64 6.45
CA GLY A 24 17.20 2.15 5.78
C GLY A 24 15.93 1.87 6.58
N TYR A 25 14.98 1.12 6.00
CA TYR A 25 13.70 0.81 6.65
C TYR A 25 13.48 -0.69 6.70
N ALA A 26 12.75 -1.17 7.69
CA ALA A 26 12.38 -2.58 7.79
C ALA A 26 10.93 -2.76 8.24
N VAL A 27 10.33 -3.85 7.78
CA VAL A 27 9.02 -4.34 8.21
C VAL A 27 9.22 -5.74 8.79
N TYR A 28 8.66 -5.96 9.98
CA TYR A 28 8.61 -7.29 10.57
C TYR A 28 7.27 -7.96 10.26
N ASP A 29 7.32 -9.09 9.55
CA ASP A 29 6.16 -9.95 9.36
C ASP A 29 6.18 -11.06 10.41
N GLU A 30 5.33 -10.92 11.43
CA GLU A 30 5.18 -11.91 12.51
C GLU A 30 4.70 -13.26 12.00
N THR A 31 3.88 -13.27 10.93
CA THR A 31 3.23 -14.50 10.42
C THR A 31 4.25 -15.42 9.79
N SER A 32 5.20 -14.87 9.03
CA SER A 32 6.26 -15.64 8.39
C SER A 32 7.60 -15.59 9.13
N ALA A 33 7.67 -14.87 10.26
CA ALA A 33 8.89 -14.59 11.03
C ALA A 33 10.01 -14.03 10.16
N ARG A 34 9.68 -13.07 9.29
CA ARG A 34 10.62 -12.46 8.33
C ARG A 34 10.79 -10.98 8.61
N LEU A 35 12.02 -10.52 8.44
CA LEU A 35 12.35 -9.10 8.37
C LEU A 35 12.56 -8.71 6.91
N ILE A 36 11.81 -7.73 6.42
CA ILE A 36 11.88 -7.25 5.04
C ILE A 36 12.48 -5.85 5.06
N PHE A 37 13.65 -5.70 4.47
CA PHE A 37 14.29 -4.39 4.31
C PHE A 37 13.72 -3.65 3.10
N LEU A 38 13.43 -2.38 3.29
CA LEU A 38 12.94 -1.45 2.29
C LEU A 38 13.95 -0.32 2.15
N ASN A 39 14.27 0.01 0.90
CA ASN A 39 14.90 1.29 0.63
C ASN A 39 13.89 2.43 0.86
N VAL A 40 14.39 3.67 0.92
CA VAL A 40 13.56 4.86 1.22
C VAL A 40 12.40 5.05 0.22
N THR A 41 12.59 4.70 -1.05
CA THR A 41 11.53 4.84 -2.06
C THR A 41 10.46 3.76 -1.92
N ALA A 42 10.83 2.53 -1.58
CA ALA A 42 9.89 1.44 -1.32
C ALA A 42 9.08 1.68 -0.03
N ALA A 43 9.73 2.19 1.03
CA ALA A 43 9.04 2.62 2.24
C ALA A 43 8.02 3.73 1.93
N PHE A 44 8.38 4.71 1.10
CA PHE A 44 7.44 5.73 0.65
C PHE A 44 6.27 5.14 -0.16
N VAL A 45 6.52 4.22 -1.08
CA VAL A 45 5.46 3.56 -1.87
C VAL A 45 4.51 2.80 -0.95
N LEU A 46 5.03 2.08 0.04
CA LEU A 46 4.23 1.37 1.04
C LEU A 46 3.34 2.33 1.83
N GLU A 47 3.88 3.44 2.33
CA GLU A 47 3.10 4.45 3.06
C GLU A 47 2.08 5.19 2.16
N ALA A 48 2.35 5.30 0.85
CA ALA A 48 1.41 5.89 -0.09
C ALA A 48 0.22 4.96 -0.44
N CYS A 49 0.29 3.67 -0.07
CA CYS A 49 -0.80 2.71 -0.25
C CYS A 49 -1.85 2.87 0.86
N ASP A 50 -2.63 3.95 0.81
CA ASP A 50 -3.65 4.32 1.81
C ASP A 50 -5.07 3.84 1.45
N GLY A 51 -5.23 3.11 0.35
CA GLY A 51 -6.50 2.63 -0.19
C GLY A 51 -7.18 3.58 -1.18
N SER A 52 -6.69 4.81 -1.35
CA SER A 52 -7.26 5.83 -2.24
C SER A 52 -6.43 6.07 -3.52
N ARG A 53 -5.14 5.73 -3.49
CA ARG A 53 -4.21 6.04 -4.59
C ARG A 53 -4.01 4.86 -5.52
N ASN A 54 -4.01 5.14 -6.82
CA ASN A 54 -3.63 4.20 -7.87
C ASN A 54 -2.13 4.33 -8.21
N THR A 55 -1.62 3.45 -9.06
CA THR A 55 -0.19 3.38 -9.41
C THR A 55 0.33 4.71 -9.96
N LYS A 56 -0.44 5.38 -10.82
CA LYS A 56 -0.05 6.66 -11.42
C LYS A 56 0.06 7.76 -10.36
N ALA A 57 -0.94 7.87 -9.47
CA ALA A 57 -0.91 8.85 -8.39
C ALA A 57 0.28 8.65 -7.45
N ILE A 58 0.61 7.40 -7.13
CA ILE A 58 1.78 7.06 -6.32
C ILE A 58 3.08 7.44 -7.07
N ALA A 59 3.18 7.17 -8.37
CA ALA A 59 4.35 7.53 -9.17
C ALA A 59 4.55 9.04 -9.28
N GLU A 60 3.49 9.81 -9.48
CA GLU A 60 3.55 11.27 -9.50
C GLU A 60 4.00 11.83 -8.14
N SER A 61 3.52 11.25 -7.03
CA SER A 61 3.98 11.61 -5.69
C SER A 61 5.46 11.28 -5.47
N LEU A 62 5.89 10.07 -5.85
CA LEU A 62 7.28 9.63 -5.70
C LEU A 62 8.23 10.52 -6.52
N GLN A 63 7.87 10.83 -7.77
CA GLN A 63 8.65 11.72 -8.63
C GLN A 63 8.85 13.09 -7.97
N LYS A 64 7.78 13.67 -7.42
CA LYS A 64 7.83 15.00 -6.79
C LYS A 64 8.67 15.01 -5.52
N VAL A 65 8.48 14.02 -4.65
CA VAL A 65 9.16 13.94 -3.34
C VAL A 65 10.66 13.66 -3.51
N PHE A 66 11.04 12.80 -4.45
CA PHE A 66 12.42 12.41 -4.69
C PHE A 66 13.09 13.17 -5.85
N HIS A 67 12.43 14.19 -6.40
CA HIS A 67 12.90 15.02 -7.52
C HIS A 67 13.42 14.20 -8.72
N LEU A 68 12.72 13.13 -9.07
CA LEU A 68 13.16 12.24 -10.13
C LEU A 68 12.97 12.89 -11.52
N PRO A 69 13.94 12.69 -12.44
CA PRO A 69 13.92 13.35 -13.75
C PRO A 69 12.80 12.87 -14.66
N THR A 70 12.25 11.68 -14.41
CA THR A 70 11.17 11.07 -15.19
C THR A 70 10.15 10.42 -14.26
N LEU A 71 8.93 10.18 -14.77
CA LEU A 71 7.87 9.54 -14.02
C LEU A 71 8.17 8.03 -13.87
N PRO A 72 8.32 7.49 -12.64
CA PRO A 72 8.79 6.13 -12.41
C PRO A 72 7.65 5.09 -12.45
N ASP A 73 6.80 5.10 -13.47
CA ASP A 73 5.60 4.26 -13.52
C ASP A 73 5.91 2.75 -13.45
N SER A 74 6.91 2.29 -14.20
CA SER A 74 7.33 0.88 -14.22
C SER A 74 7.92 0.44 -12.88
N ASP A 75 8.70 1.30 -12.25
CA ASP A 75 9.40 0.99 -11.01
C ASP A 75 8.41 0.95 -9.85
N VAL A 76 7.46 1.89 -9.81
CA VAL A 76 6.38 1.90 -8.82
C VAL A 76 5.49 0.69 -8.99
N LYS A 77 5.12 0.33 -10.23
CA LYS A 77 4.34 -0.90 -10.48
C LYS A 77 5.08 -2.14 -9.98
N THR A 78 6.37 -2.26 -10.30
CA THR A 78 7.20 -3.40 -9.88
C THR A 78 7.36 -3.47 -8.36
N CYS A 79 7.50 -2.31 -7.71
CA CYS A 79 7.56 -2.20 -6.26
C CYS A 79 6.25 -2.66 -5.61
N ILE A 80 5.10 -2.17 -6.09
CA ILE A 80 3.78 -2.59 -5.62
C ILE A 80 3.56 -4.09 -5.82
N ASP A 81 3.88 -4.64 -7.00
CA ASP A 81 3.77 -6.07 -7.28
C ASP A 81 4.61 -6.90 -6.30
N SER A 82 5.81 -6.41 -5.96
CA SER A 82 6.69 -7.04 -4.97
C SER A 82 6.09 -6.99 -3.57
N LEU A 83 5.59 -5.83 -3.13
CA LEU A 83 4.94 -5.65 -1.82
C LEU A 83 3.69 -6.53 -1.66
N ILE A 84 2.92 -6.71 -2.74
CA ILE A 84 1.79 -7.64 -2.77
C ILE A 84 2.26 -9.08 -2.64
N SER A 85 3.34 -9.47 -3.33
CA SER A 85 3.86 -10.84 -3.31
C SER A 85 4.33 -11.29 -1.91
N VAL A 86 4.73 -10.34 -1.07
CA VAL A 86 5.14 -10.59 0.33
C VAL A 86 4.04 -10.24 1.35
N GLY A 87 2.83 -9.91 0.89
CA GLY A 87 1.67 -9.69 1.76
C GLY A 87 1.65 -8.36 2.52
N LEU A 88 2.45 -7.36 2.12
CA LEU A 88 2.48 -6.05 2.78
C LEU A 88 1.42 -5.08 2.23
N VAL A 89 0.97 -5.31 0.99
CA VAL A 89 -0.02 -4.49 0.29
C VAL A 89 -1.07 -5.39 -0.33
N GLU A 90 -2.30 -4.91 -0.39
CA GLU A 90 -3.41 -5.54 -1.08
C GLU A 90 -4.09 -4.59 -2.07
N HIS A 91 -4.75 -5.17 -3.08
CA HIS A 91 -5.61 -4.41 -3.98
C HIS A 91 -6.95 -4.12 -3.31
N ILE A 92 -7.34 -2.85 -3.27
CA ILE A 92 -8.72 -2.49 -3.06
C ILE A 92 -9.41 -2.47 -4.41
N ARG A 93 -10.40 -3.36 -4.56
CA ARG A 93 -11.45 -3.10 -5.54
C ARG A 93 -12.35 -2.05 -4.93
N ALA A 94 -12.59 -0.96 -5.67
CA ALA A 94 -13.76 -0.14 -5.38
C ALA A 94 -14.96 -1.09 -5.21
N PRO A 95 -15.73 -1.02 -4.11
CA PRO A 95 -16.92 -1.84 -4.01
C PRO A 95 -17.75 -1.54 -5.25
N ALA A 96 -18.07 -2.57 -6.03
CA ALA A 96 -19.12 -2.44 -7.02
C ALA A 96 -20.31 -1.86 -6.26
N SER A 97 -20.81 -0.71 -6.70
CA SER A 97 -21.92 -0.03 -6.05
C SER A 97 -23.04 -1.02 -5.77
N SER A 98 -23.15 -1.47 -4.52
CA SER A 98 -24.25 -2.28 -4.03
C SER A 98 -24.42 -1.95 -2.56
N SER A 99 -25.37 -1.06 -2.33
CA SER A 99 -26.02 -0.72 -1.07
C SER A 99 -26.18 -1.91 -0.12
N VAL A 100 -25.29 -2.10 0.87
CA VAL A 100 -25.65 -2.71 2.17
C VAL A 100 -24.63 -2.34 3.26
N PHE A 101 -24.62 -1.11 3.77
CA PHE A 101 -24.02 -0.84 5.09
C PHE A 101 -24.97 0.02 5.92
N SER A 102 -26.14 -0.55 6.23
CA SER A 102 -27.10 0.02 7.18
C SER A 102 -27.55 -0.99 8.25
N PHE A 103 -26.69 -1.93 8.66
CA PHE A 103 -27.10 -2.96 9.63
C PHE A 103 -26.26 -3.08 10.91
N PHE A 104 -25.03 -2.55 10.97
CA PHE A 104 -24.16 -2.80 12.14
C PHE A 104 -24.11 -1.69 13.21
N LYS A 105 -24.98 -0.67 13.15
CA LYS A 105 -25.02 0.39 14.19
C LYS A 105 -26.06 0.18 15.31
N LYS A 106 -26.59 -1.04 15.49
CA LYS A 106 -27.67 -1.28 16.47
C LYS A 106 -27.47 -2.44 17.46
N LEU A 107 -26.23 -2.91 17.67
CA LEU A 107 -25.98 -4.02 18.59
C LEU A 107 -24.90 -3.79 19.64
N VAL A 108 -24.70 -2.55 20.09
CA VAL A 108 -23.90 -2.27 21.29
C VAL A 108 -24.57 -1.19 22.11
N LEU A 109 -25.58 -1.57 22.90
CA LEU A 109 -25.91 -1.00 24.21
C LEU A 109 -26.77 -2.03 24.97
N PRO A 110 -26.22 -2.74 25.98
CA PRO A 110 -27.05 -3.39 26.99
C PRO A 110 -27.41 -2.40 28.12
N SER A 111 -28.73 -2.40 28.42
CA SER A 111 -29.46 -1.88 29.61
C SER A 111 -29.38 -0.39 29.94
#